data_AF-A0A8S3UAW5-F1
#
_entry.id   AF-A0A8S3UAW5-F1
#
_cell.length_a   1.000
_cell.length_b   1.000
_cell.length_c   1.000
_cell.angle_alpha   90.00
_cell.angle_beta   90.00
_cell.angle_gamma   90.00
#
_symmetry.space_group_name_H-M   'P 1'
#
loop_
_entity.id
_entity.type
_entity.pdbx_description
1 polymer ?
#
loop_
_entity_poly.entity_id
_entity_poly.type
_entity_poly.pdbx_seq_one_letter_code
_entity_poly.pdbx_strand_id
1 'polypeptide(L)'
;MSQESLILPSNQCIPGMWSTEQSVIITEHSNYYEQMTLVVKQIIESGPDAPKPSLPKRPKSKLDSLFTHAKKKKTFDPKELHDYLRSKCVDQCGINKQFIVEDMWKSGTVQKEELLDILKRATRQIKRCEAQMLLFYIKFGTFLEQVKAWHENEYNKNTIQESWPVWLKTNADYSDRHARRLRNL
;
A
#
# COMPACT_ATOMS: atom_id res chain seq x y z
N MET A 1 -1.70 46.23 34.29
CA MET A 1 -1.38 45.38 33.13
C MET A 1 -2.68 44.87 32.57
N SER A 2 -3.11 45.45 31.46
CA SER A 2 -4.41 45.21 30.84
C SER A 2 -4.41 43.85 30.16
N GLN A 3 -5.29 42.95 30.58
CA GLN A 3 -5.58 41.74 29.81
C GLN A 3 -6.67 42.08 28.79
N GLU A 4 -6.27 42.12 27.52
CA GLU A 4 -7.17 42.20 26.38
C GLU A 4 -8.11 40.99 26.41
N SER A 5 -9.40 41.26 26.59
CA SER A 5 -10.45 40.28 26.40
C SER A 5 -10.56 40.00 24.90
N LEU A 6 -10.15 38.80 24.48
CA LEU A 6 -10.51 38.27 23.17
C LEU A 6 -12.03 38.03 23.15
N ILE A 7 -12.76 39.04 22.69
CA ILE A 7 -14.17 38.90 22.31
C ILE A 7 -14.16 38.11 21.00
N LEU A 8 -14.33 36.79 21.10
CA LEU A 8 -14.64 35.97 19.93
C LEU A 8 -16.04 36.36 19.43
N PRO A 9 -16.23 36.60 18.13
CA PRO A 9 -17.54 36.90 17.58
C PRO A 9 -18.50 35.76 17.91
N SER A 10 -19.72 36.12 18.31
CA SER A 10 -20.81 35.20 18.59
C SER A 10 -20.97 34.26 17.39
N ASN A 11 -20.58 32.99 17.56
CA ASN A 11 -20.69 31.95 16.54
C ASN A 11 -22.17 31.63 16.34
N GLN A 12 -22.88 32.49 15.60
CA GLN A 12 -24.13 32.13 14.98
C GLN A 12 -23.81 31.08 13.92
N CYS A 13 -24.09 29.81 14.24
CA CYS A 13 -24.08 28.73 13.27
C CYS A 13 -24.98 29.15 12.11
N ILE A 14 -24.44 29.24 10.89
CA ILE A 14 -25.23 29.50 9.69
C ILE A 14 -26.29 28.40 9.60
N PRO A 15 -27.60 28.72 9.69
CA PRO A 15 -28.64 27.70 9.68
C PRO A 15 -28.61 26.95 8.34
N GLY A 16 -28.38 25.64 8.38
CA GLY A 16 -28.44 24.76 7.21
C GLY A 16 -27.11 24.31 6.59
N MET A 17 -25.95 24.72 7.14
CA MET A 17 -24.64 24.29 6.59
C MET A 17 -24.15 22.92 7.08
N TRP A 18 -24.60 22.49 8.25
CA TRP A 18 -24.21 21.23 8.86
C TRP A 18 -25.41 20.29 8.89
N SER A 19 -25.18 18.99 8.63
CA SER A 19 -26.23 18.00 8.84
C SER A 19 -26.62 17.95 10.32
N THR A 20 -27.84 17.51 10.61
CA THR A 20 -28.31 17.33 12.00
C THR A 20 -27.33 16.45 12.80
N GLU A 21 -26.81 15.39 12.18
CA GLU A 21 -25.82 14.50 12.78
C GLU A 21 -24.48 15.20 13.05
N GLN A 22 -23.97 15.97 12.10
CA GLN A 22 -22.73 16.72 12.26
C GLN A 22 -22.85 17.78 13.36
N SER A 23 -24.01 18.44 13.43
CA SER A 23 -24.32 19.45 14.43
C SER A 23 -24.34 18.83 15.82
N VAL A 24 -24.96 17.65 15.97
CA VAL A 24 -24.96 16.89 17.23
C VAL A 24 -23.54 16.53 17.65
N ILE A 25 -22.70 16.04 16.73
CA ILE A 25 -21.28 15.73 17.03
C ILE A 25 -20.56 16.99 17.51
N ILE A 26 -20.72 18.13 16.83
CA ILE A 26 -20.07 19.39 17.21
C ILE A 26 -20.54 19.83 18.61
N THR A 27 -21.84 19.78 18.89
CA THR A 27 -22.41 20.18 20.18
C THR A 27 -21.96 19.28 21.32
N GLU A 28 -21.92 17.95 21.12
CA GLU A 28 -21.42 17.01 22.11
C GLU A 28 -19.96 17.27 22.48
N HIS A 29 -19.11 17.50 21.48
CA HIS A 29 -17.70 17.83 21.69
C HIS A 29 -17.52 19.20 22.36
N SER A 30 -18.30 20.20 21.95
CA SER A 30 -18.28 21.54 22.56
C SER A 30 -18.60 21.48 24.06
N ASN A 31 -19.69 20.81 24.43
CA ASN A 31 -20.11 20.67 25.83
C ASN A 31 -19.07 19.89 26.66
N TYR A 32 -18.49 18.82 26.09
CA TYR A 32 -17.42 18.08 26.75
C TYR A 32 -16.20 18.95 27.08
N TYR A 33 -15.73 19.77 26.13
CA TYR A 33 -14.57 20.63 26.36
C TYR A 33 -14.86 21.78 27.32
N GLU A 34 -16.09 22.30 27.31
CA GLU A 34 -16.54 23.31 28.29
C GLU A 34 -16.53 22.74 29.71
N GLN A 35 -17.09 21.54 29.91
CA GLN A 35 -17.06 20.84 31.19
C GLN A 35 -15.63 20.53 31.65
N MET A 36 -14.76 20.08 30.74
CA MET A 36 -13.34 19.85 31.04
C MET A 36 -12.65 21.14 31.50
N THR A 37 -12.97 22.28 30.88
CA THR A 37 -12.41 23.58 31.26
C THR A 37 -12.83 23.97 32.68
N LEU A 38 -14.09 23.73 33.05
CA LEU A 38 -14.59 23.96 34.41
C LEU A 38 -13.88 23.07 35.43
N VAL A 39 -13.71 21.78 35.13
CA VAL A 39 -13.00 20.86 36.02
C VAL A 39 -11.54 21.29 36.23
N VAL A 40 -10.86 21.73 35.17
CA VAL A 40 -9.48 22.24 35.30
C VAL A 40 -9.42 23.48 36.19
N LYS A 41 -10.36 24.42 36.05
CA LYS A 41 -10.45 25.59 36.95
C LYS A 41 -10.65 25.18 38.40
N GLN A 42 -11.56 24.24 38.66
CA GLN A 42 -11.79 23.71 40.00
C GLN A 42 -10.53 23.06 40.60
N ILE A 43 -9.76 22.31 39.80
CA ILE A 43 -8.49 21.71 40.25
C ILE A 43 -7.48 22.80 40.61
N ILE A 44 -7.36 23.85 39.78
CA ILE A 44 -6.46 24.97 40.03
C ILE A 44 -6.83 25.69 41.34
N GLU A 45 -8.12 25.93 41.57
CA GLU A 45 -8.62 26.65 42.75
C GLU A 45 -8.55 25.80 44.03
N SER A 46 -8.80 24.49 43.93
CA SER A 46 -8.87 23.60 45.09
C SER A 46 -7.50 23.03 45.51
N GLY A 47 -6.51 23.06 44.62
CA GLY A 47 -5.16 22.56 44.90
C GLY A 47 -5.04 21.02 44.84
N PRO A 48 -3.81 20.48 45.05
CA PRO A 48 -3.49 19.06 44.82
C PRO A 48 -4.10 18.10 45.85
N ASP A 49 -4.42 18.59 47.05
CA ASP A 49 -4.91 17.75 48.17
C ASP A 49 -6.45 17.65 48.22
N ALA A 50 -7.15 18.34 47.31
CA ALA A 50 -8.60 18.32 47.24
C ALA A 50 -9.14 16.99 46.66
N PRO A 51 -10.39 16.62 46.98
CA PRO A 51 -11.03 15.45 46.38
C PRO A 51 -11.03 15.53 44.87
N LYS A 52 -10.59 14.44 44.22
CA LYS A 52 -10.50 14.36 42.76
C LYS A 52 -11.87 14.64 42.12
N PRO A 53 -12.03 15.68 41.29
CA PRO A 53 -13.29 15.96 40.63
C PRO A 53 -13.62 14.87 39.61
N SER A 54 -14.92 14.63 39.44
CA SER A 54 -15.40 13.68 38.44
C SER A 54 -15.15 14.23 37.03
N LEU A 55 -14.41 13.48 36.22
CA LEU A 55 -14.11 13.87 34.86
C LEU A 55 -15.32 13.63 33.95
N PRO A 56 -15.70 14.58 33.09
CA PRO A 56 -16.77 14.37 32.12
C PRO A 56 -16.39 13.24 31.15
N LYS A 57 -17.41 12.55 30.64
CA LYS A 57 -17.20 11.43 29.70
C LYS A 57 -16.99 11.98 28.30
N ARG A 58 -15.92 11.53 27.65
CA ARG A 58 -15.63 11.90 26.25
C ARG A 58 -16.77 11.42 25.34
N PRO A 59 -17.25 12.25 24.38
CA PRO A 59 -18.21 11.82 23.38
C PRO A 59 -17.69 10.63 22.58
N LYS A 60 -18.61 9.74 22.18
CA LYS A 60 -18.28 8.53 21.41
C LYS A 60 -17.98 8.84 19.94
N SER A 61 -18.57 9.91 19.42
CA SER A 61 -18.35 10.42 18.08
C SER A 61 -16.92 10.95 17.93
N LYS A 62 -16.30 10.79 16.75
CA LYS A 62 -14.96 11.33 16.46
C LYS A 62 -15.10 12.60 15.65
N LEU A 63 -14.40 13.67 16.01
CA LEU A 63 -14.40 14.90 15.20
C LEU A 63 -13.84 14.65 13.78
N ASP A 64 -12.91 13.71 13.63
CA ASP A 64 -12.35 13.32 12.32
C ASP A 64 -13.42 12.84 11.32
N SER A 65 -14.57 12.34 11.78
CA SER A 65 -15.66 11.94 10.88
C SER A 65 -16.39 13.13 10.26
N LEU A 66 -16.21 14.34 10.78
CA LEU A 66 -16.73 15.57 10.18
C LEU A 66 -15.90 16.01 8.97
N PHE A 67 -14.63 15.64 8.93
CA PHE A 67 -13.74 15.97 7.84
C PHE A 67 -13.73 14.81 6.85
N THR A 68 -14.21 15.03 5.64
CA THR A 68 -14.12 14.07 4.53
C THR A 68 -12.65 13.83 4.16
N HIS A 69 -11.97 12.96 4.89
CA HIS A 69 -10.67 12.44 4.47
C HIS A 69 -10.86 11.35 3.43
N ALA A 70 -11.12 11.76 2.20
CA ALA A 70 -10.88 10.92 1.03
C ALA A 70 -9.77 11.57 0.20
N LYS A 71 -8.51 11.27 0.51
CA LYS A 71 -7.48 11.26 -0.53
C LYS A 71 -8.03 10.34 -1.61
N LYS A 72 -8.42 10.89 -2.76
CA LYS A 72 -8.77 10.08 -3.92
C LYS A 72 -7.61 9.11 -4.12
N LYS A 73 -7.82 7.81 -3.91
CA LYS A 73 -6.92 6.82 -4.49
C LYS A 73 -6.89 7.16 -5.96
N LYS A 74 -5.72 7.54 -6.49
CA LYS A 74 -5.53 7.74 -7.93
C LYS A 74 -6.07 6.47 -8.58
N THR A 75 -7.20 6.58 -9.26
CA THR A 75 -7.75 5.48 -10.05
C THR A 75 -6.66 5.15 -11.04
N PHE A 76 -6.02 4.01 -10.82
CA PHE A 76 -4.92 3.56 -11.65
C PHE A 76 -5.53 3.30 -13.03
N ASP A 77 -5.20 4.12 -14.02
CA ASP A 77 -5.65 3.88 -15.39
C ASP A 77 -5.05 2.52 -15.83
N PRO A 78 -5.89 1.54 -16.20
CA PRO A 78 -5.39 0.25 -16.70
C PRO A 78 -4.40 0.42 -17.86
N LYS A 79 -4.53 1.49 -18.65
CA LYS A 79 -3.60 1.82 -19.73
C LYS A 79 -2.26 2.31 -19.20
N GLU A 80 -2.25 3.20 -18.21
CA GLU A 80 -1.01 3.62 -17.54
C GLU A 80 -0.30 2.44 -16.87
N LEU A 81 -1.04 1.49 -16.27
CA LEU A 81 -0.45 0.27 -15.69
C LEU A 81 0.17 -0.62 -16.77
N HIS A 82 -0.58 -0.82 -17.83
CA HIS A 82 -0.14 -1.65 -18.94
C HIS A 82 1.10 -1.07 -19.62
N ASP A 83 1.12 0.25 -19.86
CA ASP A 83 2.27 0.95 -20.46
C ASP A 83 3.47 0.97 -19.51
N TYR A 84 3.23 1.14 -18.19
CA TYR A 84 4.27 1.01 -17.17
C TYR A 84 4.89 -0.40 -17.17
N LEU A 85 4.07 -1.45 -17.10
CA LEU A 85 4.53 -2.84 -17.13
C LEU A 85 5.26 -3.15 -18.44
N ARG A 86 4.73 -2.68 -19.57
CA ARG A 86 5.40 -2.79 -20.88
C ARG A 86 6.80 -2.15 -20.86
N SER A 87 6.90 -0.93 -20.34
CA SER A 87 8.17 -0.18 -20.29
C SER A 87 9.22 -0.77 -19.35
N LYS A 88 8.81 -1.60 -18.38
CA LYS A 88 9.71 -2.17 -17.36
C LYS A 88 9.93 -3.68 -17.46
N CYS A 89 9.06 -4.41 -18.16
CA CYS A 89 9.07 -5.88 -18.16
C CYS A 89 9.36 -6.52 -19.52
N VAL A 90 9.43 -5.77 -20.64
CA VAL A 90 9.47 -6.38 -21.98
C VAL A 90 10.85 -6.84 -22.45
N ASP A 91 11.95 -6.40 -21.84
CA ASP A 91 13.28 -6.74 -22.38
C ASP A 91 13.95 -8.01 -21.81
N GLN A 92 13.31 -8.74 -20.89
CA GLN A 92 13.97 -9.87 -20.22
C GLN A 92 13.47 -11.26 -20.59
N CYS A 93 12.33 -11.38 -21.29
CA CYS A 93 11.93 -12.67 -21.81
C CYS A 93 12.39 -12.75 -23.27
N GLY A 94 13.42 -13.55 -23.52
CA GLY A 94 13.86 -13.97 -24.87
C GLY A 94 12.80 -14.81 -25.60
N ILE A 95 11.52 -14.43 -25.49
CA ILE A 95 10.45 -14.84 -26.37
C ILE A 95 10.75 -14.13 -27.68
N ASN A 96 11.46 -14.87 -28.54
CA ASN A 96 11.79 -14.51 -29.90
C ASN A 96 10.73 -13.60 -30.53
N LYS A 97 11.26 -12.50 -31.07
CA LYS A 97 10.66 -11.52 -31.97
C LYS A 97 9.31 -11.93 -32.57
N GLN A 98 8.40 -10.95 -32.50
CA GLN A 98 7.25 -10.74 -33.37
C GLN A 98 6.05 -11.68 -33.14
N PHE A 99 5.28 -11.33 -32.11
CA PHE A 99 3.84 -11.36 -32.30
C PHE A 99 3.51 -10.28 -33.36
N ILE A 100 3.45 -10.69 -34.64
CA ILE A 100 3.08 -9.84 -35.80
C ILE A 100 1.59 -9.48 -35.67
N VAL A 101 1.21 -8.77 -34.62
CA VAL A 101 -0.15 -8.28 -34.43
C VAL A 101 -0.20 -6.78 -34.66
N GLU A 102 0.88 -6.07 -34.32
CA GLU A 102 0.93 -4.64 -34.47
C GLU A 102 0.93 -4.21 -35.96
N ASP A 103 1.64 -4.93 -36.82
CA ASP A 103 1.65 -4.65 -38.27
C ASP A 103 0.37 -5.10 -38.97
N MET A 104 -0.24 -6.22 -38.53
CA MET A 104 -1.51 -6.72 -39.07
C MET A 104 -2.71 -5.84 -38.69
N TRP A 105 -2.70 -5.24 -37.50
CA TRP A 105 -3.77 -4.34 -37.07
C TRP A 105 -3.73 -3.01 -37.83
N LYS A 106 -2.53 -2.53 -38.17
CA LYS A 106 -2.33 -1.27 -38.92
C LYS A 106 -2.75 -1.37 -40.38
N SER A 107 -2.76 -2.57 -40.98
CA SER A 107 -3.16 -2.75 -42.38
C SER A 107 -4.68 -2.76 -42.60
N GLY A 108 -5.50 -2.75 -41.53
CA GLY A 108 -6.96 -2.60 -41.60
C GLY A 108 -7.71 -3.73 -42.32
N THR A 109 -7.06 -4.88 -42.56
CA THR A 109 -7.54 -5.93 -43.49
C THR A 109 -7.74 -7.29 -42.83
N VAL A 110 -7.81 -7.37 -41.50
CA VAL A 110 -7.94 -8.67 -40.81
C VAL A 110 -9.40 -9.11 -40.79
N GLN A 111 -9.68 -10.26 -41.41
CA GLN A 111 -11.02 -10.87 -41.35
C GLN A 111 -11.29 -11.45 -39.95
N LYS A 112 -12.57 -11.61 -39.60
CA LYS A 112 -12.98 -12.07 -38.27
C LYS A 112 -12.41 -13.44 -37.92
N GLU A 113 -12.37 -14.35 -38.88
CA GLU A 113 -11.88 -15.72 -38.72
C GLU A 113 -10.37 -15.73 -38.47
N GLU A 114 -9.62 -14.90 -39.18
CA GLU A 114 -8.17 -14.74 -39.00
C GLU A 114 -7.83 -14.18 -37.62
N LEU A 115 -8.64 -13.23 -37.12
CA LEU A 115 -8.50 -12.68 -35.79
C LEU A 115 -8.67 -13.75 -34.71
N LEU A 116 -9.66 -14.63 -34.85
CA LEU A 116 -9.87 -15.74 -33.91
C LEU A 116 -8.67 -16.71 -33.90
N ASP A 117 -8.07 -16.97 -35.05
CA ASP A 117 -6.89 -17.84 -35.13
C ASP A 117 -5.61 -17.17 -34.60
N ILE A 118 -5.48 -15.86 -34.75
CA ILE A 118 -4.41 -15.06 -34.10
C ILE A 118 -4.58 -15.14 -32.58
N LEU A 119 -5.79 -14.92 -32.06
CA LEU A 119 -6.07 -15.02 -30.63
C LEU A 119 -5.77 -16.42 -30.07
N LYS A 120 -6.20 -17.48 -30.76
CA LYS A 120 -5.87 -18.86 -30.36
C LYS A 120 -4.37 -19.12 -30.36
N ARG A 121 -3.61 -18.54 -31.30
CA ARG A 121 -2.14 -18.62 -31.32
C ARG A 121 -1.53 -17.84 -30.16
N ALA A 122 -2.04 -16.64 -29.86
CA ALA A 122 -1.64 -15.82 -28.71
C ALA A 122 -1.79 -16.59 -27.40
N THR A 123 -2.97 -17.15 -27.16
CA THR A 123 -3.26 -17.90 -25.94
C THR A 123 -2.40 -19.14 -25.80
N ARG A 124 -2.14 -19.86 -26.91
CA ARG A 124 -1.21 -21.01 -26.90
C ARG A 124 0.22 -20.57 -26.56
N GLN A 125 0.66 -19.42 -27.07
CA GLN A 125 1.98 -18.89 -26.77
C GLN A 125 2.09 -18.46 -25.30
N ILE A 126 1.09 -17.75 -24.77
CA ILE A 126 1.05 -17.38 -23.34
C ILE A 126 1.16 -18.62 -22.46
N LYS A 127 0.38 -19.66 -22.73
CA LYS A 127 0.45 -20.94 -21.97
C LYS A 127 1.83 -21.59 -22.04
N ARG A 128 2.50 -21.53 -23.21
CA ARG A 128 3.88 -22.04 -23.35
C ARG A 128 4.86 -21.21 -22.53
N CYS A 129 4.75 -19.89 -22.56
CA CYS A 129 5.60 -19.00 -21.77
C CYS A 129 5.39 -19.23 -20.26
N GLU A 130 4.14 -19.39 -19.80
CA GLU A 130 3.84 -19.73 -18.41
C GLU A 130 4.48 -21.06 -17.99
N ALA A 131 4.38 -22.09 -18.83
CA ALA A 131 5.02 -23.38 -18.58
C ALA A 131 6.56 -23.27 -18.55
N GLN A 132 7.15 -22.49 -19.46
CA GLN A 132 8.59 -22.23 -19.48
C GLN A 132 9.05 -21.45 -18.26
N MET A 133 8.28 -20.45 -17.82
CA MET A 133 8.55 -19.69 -16.59
C MET A 133 8.51 -20.59 -15.37
N LEU A 134 7.51 -21.48 -15.27
CA LEU A 134 7.45 -22.46 -14.18
C LEU A 134 8.68 -23.38 -14.18
N LEU A 135 9.07 -23.91 -15.35
CA LEU A 135 10.27 -24.73 -15.49
C LEU A 135 11.53 -23.95 -15.10
N PHE A 136 11.61 -22.67 -15.46
CA PHE A 136 12.70 -21.78 -15.06
C PHE A 136 12.75 -21.61 -13.54
N TYR A 137 11.60 -21.36 -12.89
CA TYR A 137 11.54 -21.26 -11.43
C TYR A 137 12.00 -22.55 -10.73
N ILE A 138 11.61 -23.73 -11.23
CA ILE A 138 12.06 -25.02 -10.69
C ILE A 138 13.59 -25.14 -10.84
N LYS A 139 14.12 -24.90 -12.04
CA LYS A 139 15.58 -24.94 -12.28
C LYS A 139 16.33 -23.94 -11.42
N PHE A 140 15.81 -22.73 -11.29
CA PHE A 140 16.40 -21.70 -10.45
C PHE A 140 16.35 -22.09 -8.95
N GLY A 141 15.27 -22.72 -8.50
CA GLY A 141 15.17 -23.33 -7.17
C GLY A 141 16.30 -24.34 -6.91
N THR A 142 16.53 -25.27 -7.87
CA THR A 142 17.64 -26.23 -7.75
C THR A 142 19.02 -25.55 -7.73
N PHE A 143 19.20 -24.50 -8.52
CA PHE A 143 20.42 -23.71 -8.53
C PHE A 143 20.64 -23.00 -7.18
N LEU A 144 19.60 -22.40 -6.60
CA LEU A 144 19.67 -21.77 -5.28
C LEU A 144 20.05 -22.76 -4.17
N GLU A 145 19.61 -24.02 -4.27
CA GLU A 145 20.02 -25.06 -3.32
C GLU A 145 21.52 -25.39 -3.44
N GLN A 146 22.04 -25.47 -4.67
CA GLN A 146 23.47 -25.65 -4.92
C GLN A 146 24.30 -24.48 -4.40
N VAL A 147 23.87 -23.24 -4.65
CA VAL A 147 24.54 -22.03 -4.19
C VAL A 147 24.53 -21.96 -2.66
N LYS A 148 23.44 -22.36 -2.01
CA LYS A 148 23.36 -22.42 -0.55
C LYS A 148 24.33 -23.46 0.02
N ALA A 149 24.37 -24.66 -0.54
CA ALA A 149 25.30 -25.71 -0.11
C ALA A 149 26.77 -25.26 -0.27
N TRP A 150 27.08 -24.58 -1.38
CA TRP A 150 28.38 -23.95 -1.58
C TRP A 150 28.68 -22.90 -0.50
N HIS A 151 27.74 -21.99 -0.22
CA HIS A 151 27.90 -20.97 0.80
C HIS A 151 28.11 -21.57 2.20
N GLU A 152 27.35 -22.61 2.58
CA GLU A 152 27.52 -23.30 3.85
C GLU A 152 28.92 -23.92 3.98
N ASN A 153 29.44 -24.49 2.90
CA ASN A 153 30.82 -25.00 2.87
C ASN A 153 31.86 -23.89 3.06
N GLU A 154 31.71 -22.74 2.39
CA GLU A 154 32.63 -21.61 2.53
C GLU A 154 32.52 -20.91 3.89
N TYR A 155 31.33 -20.90 4.48
CA TYR A 155 31.09 -20.43 5.84
C TYR A 155 31.81 -21.32 6.87
N ASN A 156 31.72 -22.64 6.71
CA ASN A 156 32.41 -23.60 7.58
C ASN A 156 33.93 -23.54 7.48
N LYS A 157 34.47 -23.11 6.32
CA LYS A 157 35.90 -22.85 6.12
C LYS A 157 36.36 -21.50 6.67
N ASN A 158 35.45 -20.69 7.21
CA ASN A 158 35.68 -19.30 7.64
C ASN A 158 36.12 -18.36 6.49
N THR A 159 35.83 -18.70 5.24
CA THR A 159 36.12 -17.85 4.07
C THR A 159 35.07 -16.75 3.93
N ILE A 160 33.81 -17.08 4.23
CA ILE A 160 32.70 -16.13 4.30
C ILE A 160 32.28 -15.99 5.76
N GLN A 161 32.20 -14.75 6.27
CA GLN A 161 31.77 -14.47 7.64
C GLN A 161 30.27 -14.15 7.74
N GLU A 162 29.65 -13.80 6.62
CA GLU A 162 28.24 -13.42 6.57
C GLU A 162 27.33 -14.65 6.62
N SER A 163 26.20 -14.52 7.32
CA SER A 163 25.15 -15.53 7.26
C SER A 163 24.47 -15.54 5.89
N TRP A 164 23.98 -16.71 5.45
CA TRP A 164 23.30 -16.87 4.16
C TRP A 164 22.24 -15.79 3.85
N PRO A 165 21.31 -15.43 4.77
CA PRO A 165 20.32 -14.39 4.49
C PRO A 165 20.91 -13.01 4.24
N VAL A 166 22.01 -12.68 4.92
CA VAL A 166 22.72 -11.41 4.76
C VAL A 166 23.45 -11.41 3.42
N TRP A 167 24.23 -12.47 3.15
CA TRP A 167 24.98 -12.62 1.90
C TRP A 167 24.05 -12.54 0.68
N LEU A 168 22.91 -13.23 0.73
CA LEU A 168 21.94 -13.27 -0.35
C LEU A 168 21.29 -11.90 -0.60
N LYS A 169 21.00 -11.15 0.47
CA LYS A 169 20.45 -9.79 0.36
C LYS A 169 21.50 -8.82 -0.19
N THR A 170 22.74 -8.91 0.26
CA THR A 170 23.83 -8.02 -0.16
C THR A 170 24.24 -8.26 -1.61
N ASN A 171 24.34 -9.52 -2.05
CA ASN A 171 24.91 -9.86 -3.35
C ASN A 171 23.87 -10.03 -4.47
N ALA A 172 22.63 -10.37 -4.14
CA ALA A 172 21.59 -10.66 -5.14
C ALA A 172 20.30 -9.83 -4.97
N ASP A 173 20.26 -8.89 -4.01
CA ASP A 173 19.06 -8.14 -3.61
C ASP A 173 17.83 -9.07 -3.42
N TYR A 174 18.08 -10.23 -2.83
CA TYR A 174 17.09 -11.31 -2.79
C TYR A 174 16.71 -11.66 -1.36
N SER A 175 15.41 -11.78 -1.11
CA SER A 175 14.92 -12.14 0.22
C SER A 175 15.05 -13.65 0.48
N ASP A 176 15.58 -14.02 1.64
CA ASP A 176 15.72 -15.43 2.03
C ASP A 176 14.35 -16.15 2.10
N ARG A 177 13.29 -15.46 2.51
CA ARG A 177 11.92 -16.00 2.49
C ARG A 177 11.51 -16.43 1.08
N HIS A 178 11.83 -15.62 0.07
CA HIS A 178 11.49 -15.94 -1.32
C HIS A 178 12.37 -17.07 -1.86
N ALA A 179 13.67 -17.07 -1.56
CA ALA A 179 14.58 -18.15 -1.93
C ALA A 179 14.16 -19.50 -1.34
N ARG A 180 13.75 -19.55 -0.06
CA ARG A 180 13.19 -20.78 0.54
C ARG A 180 11.95 -21.27 -0.20
N ARG A 181 11.04 -20.36 -0.59
CA ARG A 181 9.84 -20.74 -1.34
C ARG A 181 10.18 -21.37 -2.69
N LEU A 182 11.16 -20.81 -3.40
CA LEU A 182 11.57 -21.32 -4.72
C LEU A 182 12.31 -22.66 -4.64
N ARG A 183 13.06 -22.90 -3.56
CA ARG A 183 13.72 -24.19 -3.32
C ARG A 183 12.73 -25.32 -2.99
N ASN A 184 11.51 -24.97 -2.59
CA ASN A 184 10.44 -25.90 -2.24
C ASN A 184 9.38 -26.06 -3.35
N LEU A 185 9.59 -25.50 -4.55
CA LEU A 185 8.75 -25.70 -5.73
C LEU A 185 9.10 -27.01 -6.44
#